data_AF-A0AAJ1B0X4-F1
#
_entry.id   AF-A0AAJ1B0X4-F1
#
_cell.length_a   1.000
_cell.length_b   1.000
_cell.length_c   1.000
_cell.angle_alpha   90.00
_cell.angle_beta   90.00
_cell.angle_gamma   90.00
#
_symmetry.space_group_name_H-M   'P 1'
#
loop_
_entity.id
_entity.type
_entity.pdbx_description
1 polymer ?
#
loop_
_entity_poly.entity_id
_entity_poly.type
_entity_poly.pdbx_seq_one_letter_code
_entity_poly.pdbx_strand_id
1 'polypeptide(L)'
;SLWYDLCDEYGIYLIDEANLESHGSWQKLGACEPSWNIPGNLPQWHDVVVDRANTMLQRDKNHPSILIWSCGNESYAGTNIV
;
A
#
# COMPACT_ATOMS: atom_id res chain seq x y z
N SER A 1 12.03 5.76 -12.04
CA SER A 1 12.94 5.63 -10.87
C SER A 1 13.91 4.52 -11.20
N LEU A 2 15.22 4.65 -10.87
CA LEU A 2 16.26 3.74 -11.38
C LEU A 2 15.91 2.25 -11.21
N TRP A 3 15.31 1.87 -10.08
CA TRP A 3 14.90 0.49 -9.84
C TRP A 3 13.91 -0.03 -10.89
N TYR A 4 12.88 0.75 -11.20
CA TYR A 4 11.83 0.38 -12.16
C TYR A 4 12.36 0.39 -13.60
N ASP A 5 13.27 1.30 -13.93
CA ASP A 5 13.96 1.33 -15.23
C ASP A 5 14.74 0.02 -15.45
N LEU A 6 15.42 -0.48 -14.42
CA LEU A 6 16.15 -1.76 -14.48
C LEU A 6 15.17 -2.95 -14.58
N CYS A 7 14.03 -2.92 -13.89
CA CYS A 7 13.03 -3.98 -13.99
C CYS A 7 12.41 -4.05 -15.39
N ASP A 8 12.20 -2.90 -16.03
CA ASP A 8 11.77 -2.82 -17.43
C ASP A 8 12.84 -3.40 -18.38
N GLU A 9 14.12 -3.08 -18.17
CA GLU A 9 15.22 -3.56 -19.02
C GLU A 9 15.44 -5.08 -18.90
N TYR A 10 15.40 -5.62 -17.68
CA TYR A 10 15.71 -7.02 -17.40
C TYR A 10 14.48 -7.94 -17.42
N GLY A 11 13.26 -7.39 -17.57
CA GLY A 11 12.03 -8.18 -17.60
C GLY A 11 11.67 -8.81 -16.26
N ILE A 12 11.72 -8.02 -15.19
CA ILE A 12 11.33 -8.45 -13.83
C ILE A 12 9.89 -8.03 -13.57
N TYR A 13 9.02 -8.97 -13.23
CA TYR A 13 7.64 -8.65 -12.85
C TYR A 13 7.57 -8.04 -11.45
N LEU A 14 6.90 -6.90 -11.34
CA LEU A 14 6.74 -6.16 -10.10
C LEU A 14 5.29 -6.15 -9.61
N ILE A 15 5.19 -6.23 -8.28
CA ILE A 15 4.08 -5.69 -7.50
C ILE A 15 4.60 -4.39 -6.91
N ASP A 16 4.05 -3.25 -7.31
CA ASP A 16 4.39 -1.96 -6.72
C ASP A 16 3.41 -1.65 -5.58
N GLU A 17 3.92 -1.33 -4.40
CA GLU A 17 3.16 -1.34 -3.15
C GLU A 17 3.05 0.04 -2.52
N ALA A 18 1.82 0.45 -2.23
CA ALA A 18 1.56 1.70 -1.56
C ALA A 18 2.26 1.67 -0.19
N ASN A 19 2.88 2.78 0.18
CA ASN A 19 3.54 2.92 1.48
C ASN A 19 2.48 3.01 2.61
N LEU A 20 1.82 1.90 2.92
CA LEU A 20 0.76 1.79 3.91
C LEU A 20 0.96 0.49 4.70
N GLU A 21 1.42 0.64 5.94
CA GLU A 21 1.46 -0.44 6.90
C GLU A 21 1.06 0.07 8.28
N SER A 22 0.26 -0.71 8.99
CA SER A 22 -0.30 -0.34 10.29
C SER A 22 -0.46 -1.53 11.22
N HIS A 23 0.42 -2.53 11.07
CA HIS A 23 0.40 -3.78 11.82
C HIS A 23 0.25 -3.57 13.34
N GLY A 24 1.04 -2.66 13.91
CA GLY A 24 1.02 -2.36 15.34
C GLY A 24 -0.31 -1.80 15.89
N SER A 25 -1.26 -1.43 15.02
CA SER A 25 -2.58 -0.94 15.44
C SER A 25 -3.58 -2.06 15.77
N TRP A 26 -3.42 -3.24 15.16
CA TRP A 26 -4.37 -4.35 15.25
C TRP A 26 -3.76 -5.66 15.74
N GLN A 27 -2.43 -5.81 15.78
CA GLN A 27 -1.76 -6.95 16.42
C GLN A 27 -1.04 -6.49 17.69
N LYS A 28 -1.40 -7.07 18.84
CA LYS A 28 -0.84 -6.72 20.15
C LYS A 28 -0.48 -8.00 20.90
N LEU A 29 0.79 -8.14 21.27
CA LEU A 29 1.31 -9.30 22.02
C LEU A 29 1.01 -10.65 21.33
N GLY A 30 1.07 -10.69 19.99
CA GLY A 30 0.79 -11.89 19.19
C GLY A 30 -0.70 -12.23 19.05
N ALA A 31 -1.60 -11.40 19.58
CA ALA A 31 -3.04 -11.55 19.42
C ALA A 31 -3.60 -10.52 18.42
N CYS A 32 -4.63 -10.92 17.68
CA CYS A 32 -5.43 -10.01 16.86
C CYS A 32 -6.36 -9.21 17.79
N GLU A 33 -6.15 -7.89 17.86
CA GLU A 33 -6.87 -6.95 18.71
C GLU A 33 -7.15 -5.67 17.90
N PRO A 34 -8.16 -5.70 17.00
CA PRO A 34 -8.40 -4.64 16.02
C PRO A 34 -9.22 -3.47 16.57
N SER A 35 -9.46 -3.36 17.88
CA SER A 35 -10.29 -2.27 18.45
C SER A 35 -9.77 -0.86 18.16
N TRP A 36 -8.50 -0.75 17.76
CA TRP A 36 -7.85 0.50 17.38
C TRP A 36 -7.15 0.41 16.02
N ASN A 37 -7.66 -0.41 15.09
CA ASN A 37 -7.03 -0.51 13.77
C ASN A 37 -7.15 0.81 12.98
N ILE A 38 -6.03 1.27 12.45
CA ILE A 38 -5.95 2.38 11.49
C ILE A 38 -5.45 1.83 10.16
N PRO A 39 -5.84 2.34 8.97
CA PRO A 39 -6.83 3.41 8.77
C PRO A 39 -8.28 2.95 9.00
N GLY A 40 -8.57 1.64 8.97
CA GLY A 40 -9.89 1.09 9.23
C GLY A 40 -11.02 1.75 8.42
N ASN A 41 -12.13 2.05 9.09
CA ASN A 41 -13.28 2.77 8.51
C ASN A 41 -13.34 4.24 8.98
N LEU A 42 -12.24 4.77 9.47
CA LEU A 42 -12.17 6.07 10.12
C LEU A 42 -12.01 7.20 9.08
N PRO A 43 -13.02 8.07 8.86
CA PRO A 43 -13.00 9.02 7.74
C PRO A 43 -11.79 9.95 7.71
N GLN A 44 -11.23 10.28 8.87
CA GLN A 44 -10.05 11.14 8.98
C GLN A 44 -8.78 10.55 8.36
N TRP A 45 -8.74 9.25 8.07
CA TRP A 45 -7.62 8.59 7.41
C TRP A 45 -7.84 8.38 5.91
N HIS A 46 -9.04 8.64 5.38
CA HIS A 46 -9.37 8.34 3.98
C HIS A 46 -8.43 9.07 3.01
N ASP A 47 -8.38 10.40 3.11
CA ASP A 47 -7.63 11.23 2.14
C ASP A 47 -6.13 10.90 2.11
N VAL A 48 -5.54 10.60 3.26
CA VAL A 48 -4.11 10.26 3.35
C VAL A 48 -3.82 8.84 2.84
N VAL A 49 -4.77 7.92 2.89
CA VAL A 49 -4.61 6.59 2.27
C VAL A 49 -4.70 6.72 0.75
N VAL A 50 -5.71 7.45 0.24
CA VAL A 50 -5.87 7.72 -1.20
C VAL A 50 -4.65 8.44 -1.76
N ASP A 51 -4.10 9.41 -1.03
CA ASP A 51 -2.89 10.14 -1.46
C ASP A 51 -1.67 9.23 -1.63
N ARG A 52 -1.49 8.23 -0.74
CA ARG A 52 -0.39 7.25 -0.85
C ARG A 52 -0.53 6.38 -2.09
N ALA A 53 -1.73 5.88 -2.37
CA ALA A 53 -2.01 5.10 -3.56
C ALA A 53 -1.84 5.93 -4.85
N ASN A 54 -2.38 7.15 -4.86
CA ASN A 54 -2.29 8.03 -6.02
C ASN A 54 -0.85 8.49 -6.29
N THR A 55 -0.09 8.84 -5.24
CA THR A 55 1.31 9.27 -5.39
C THR A 55 2.19 8.16 -5.97
N MET A 56 2.03 6.92 -5.50
CA MET A 56 2.71 5.75 -6.08
C MET A 56 2.32 5.58 -7.56
N LEU A 57 1.02 5.50 -7.85
CA LEU A 57 0.53 5.26 -9.21
C LEU A 57 1.00 6.35 -10.18
N GLN A 58 0.84 7.64 -9.84
CA GLN A 58 1.22 8.72 -10.76
C GLN A 58 2.71 8.74 -11.05
N ARG A 59 3.55 8.34 -10.08
CA ARG A 59 5.00 8.28 -10.24
C ARG A 59 5.41 7.17 -11.20
N ASP A 60 4.81 5.99 -11.09
CA ASP A 60 5.39 4.76 -11.69
C ASP A 60 4.54 4.12 -12.79
N LYS A 61 3.31 4.60 -13.08
CA LYS A 61 2.35 4.02 -14.05
C LYS A 61 2.85 3.74 -15.47
N ASN A 62 4.01 4.27 -15.87
CA ASN A 62 4.57 4.08 -17.20
C ASN A 62 5.61 2.94 -17.28
N HIS A 63 5.86 2.24 -16.18
CA HIS A 63 6.78 1.11 -16.12
C HIS A 63 6.06 -0.20 -16.45
N PRO A 64 6.29 -0.81 -17.64
CA PRO A 64 5.63 -2.06 -18.06
C PRO A 64 5.95 -3.27 -17.17
N SER A 65 7.05 -3.23 -16.40
CA SER A 65 7.36 -4.25 -15.40
C SER A 65 6.34 -4.35 -14.27
N ILE A 66 5.55 -3.30 -14.01
CA ILE A 66 4.53 -3.29 -12.95
C ILE A 66 3.26 -3.98 -13.46
N LEU A 67 2.97 -5.16 -12.90
CA LEU A 67 1.79 -5.94 -13.28
C LEU A 67 0.64 -5.78 -12.28
N ILE A 68 0.96 -5.48 -11.01
CA ILE A 68 0.00 -5.39 -9.92
C ILE A 68 0.35 -4.18 -9.04
N TRP A 69 -0.68 -3.49 -8.59
CA TRP A 69 -0.58 -2.44 -7.58
C TRP A 69 -1.12 -2.99 -6.25
N SER A 70 -0.31 -2.96 -5.20
CA SER A 70 -0.71 -3.36 -3.84
C SER A 70 -1.20 -2.14 -3.06
N CYS A 71 -2.29 -2.32 -2.32
CA CYS A 71 -2.85 -1.27 -1.45
C CYS A 71 -2.00 -1.03 -0.19
N GLY A 72 -0.95 -1.83 0.02
CA GLY A 72 -0.07 -1.81 1.19
C GLY A 72 0.03 -3.18 1.85
N ASN A 73 0.66 -3.22 3.01
CA ASN A 73 0.87 -4.42 3.80
C ASN A 73 0.19 -4.31 5.16
N GLU A 74 -0.21 -5.44 5.73
CA GLU A 74 -0.65 -5.62 7.13
C GLU A 74 -1.42 -4.44 7.76
N SER A 75 -2.37 -3.89 7.00
CA SER A 75 -3.19 -2.75 7.42
C SER A 75 -4.59 -3.15 7.85
N TYR A 76 -4.71 -4.40 8.31
CA TYR A 76 -5.94 -5.07 8.68
C TYR A 76 -6.97 -5.05 7.54
N ALA A 77 -8.10 -4.37 7.74
CA ALA A 77 -9.20 -4.22 6.81
C ALA A 77 -9.91 -2.89 7.07
N GLY A 78 -10.61 -2.39 6.06
CA GLY A 78 -11.48 -1.23 6.20
C GLY A 78 -11.83 -0.59 4.86
N THR A 79 -12.87 0.26 4.88
CA THR A 79 -13.37 0.97 3.70
C THR A 79 -12.42 2.05 3.20
N ASN A 80 -11.41 2.42 3.99
CA ASN A 80 -10.39 3.36 3.57
C ASN A 80 -9.28 2.73 2.72
N ILE A 81 -9.17 1.40 2.67
CA ILE A 81 -8.16 0.71 1.86
C ILE A 81 -8.70 0.63 0.44
N VAL A 82 -8.23 1.54 -0.42
CA VAL A 82 -8.70 1.75 -1.80
C VAL A 82 -7.53 1.96 -2.76
#